data_AF-A0A0X8CDD9-F1
#
_entry.id   AF-A0A0X8CDD9-F1
#
_cell.length_a   1.000
_cell.length_b   1.000
_cell.length_c   1.000
_cell.angle_alpha   90.00
_cell.angle_beta   90.00
_cell.angle_gamma   90.00
#
_symmetry.space_group_name_H-M   'P 1'
#
loop_
_entity.id
_entity.type
_entity.pdbx_description
1 polymer ?
#
loop_
_entity_poly.entity_id
_entity_poly.type
_entity_poly.pdbx_seq_one_letter_code
_entity_poly.pdbx_strand_id
1 'polypeptide(L)'
;MRFGVRKTAHVFERVGLAMAGAACGLFVGAYVGSAIAPLTTQGFLLAMMVLGAVGFYLGIDTPQLPFDDAHSQIDAAEFLSSAGTLFATLTALASVAVIVLRLDPHMAWTWLVLLGWIAGVAMQIVAGAKARMRK
;
A
#
# COMPACT_ATOMS: atom_id res chain seq x y z
N MET A 1 -2.12 -8.69 33.80
CA MET A 1 -1.30 -9.26 32.70
C MET A 1 -1.95 -9.18 31.31
N ARG A 2 -3.29 -9.19 31.16
CA ARG A 2 -3.98 -9.10 29.84
C ARG A 2 -3.78 -7.78 29.06
N PHE A 3 -3.54 -6.66 29.75
CA PHE A 3 -3.41 -5.33 29.11
C PHE A 3 -2.11 -5.16 28.31
N GLY A 4 -1.00 -5.75 28.79
CA GLY A 4 0.28 -5.71 28.11
C GLY A 4 0.27 -6.50 26.80
N VAL A 5 -0.27 -7.73 26.84
CA VAL A 5 -0.39 -8.61 25.67
C VAL A 5 -1.25 -7.97 24.58
N ARG A 6 -2.38 -7.33 24.93
CA ARG A 6 -3.23 -6.64 23.95
C ARG A 6 -2.54 -5.43 23.30
N LYS A 7 -1.80 -4.65 24.09
CA LYS A 7 -1.05 -3.49 23.56
C LYS A 7 0.08 -3.94 22.63
N THR A 8 0.80 -4.99 23.01
CA THR A 8 1.85 -5.57 22.17
C THR A 8 1.27 -6.15 20.88
N ALA A 9 0.16 -6.88 20.95
CA ALA A 9 -0.51 -7.44 19.77
C ALA A 9 -0.87 -6.36 18.74
N HIS A 10 -1.45 -5.24 19.17
CA HIS A 10 -1.76 -4.13 18.26
C HIS A 10 -0.53 -3.47 17.63
N VAL A 11 0.59 -3.39 18.36
CA VAL A 11 1.84 -2.88 17.80
C VAL A 11 2.37 -3.86 16.73
N PHE A 12 2.36 -5.16 17.01
CA PHE A 12 2.79 -6.19 16.06
C PHE A 12 1.93 -6.18 14.79
N GLU A 13 0.61 -6.06 14.93
CA GLU A 13 -0.34 -5.97 13.81
C GLU A 13 -0.02 -4.77 12.91
N ARG A 14 0.13 -3.58 13.50
CA ARG A 14 0.43 -2.34 12.77
C ARG A 14 1.78 -2.35 12.08
N VAL A 15 2.80 -2.86 12.77
CA VAL A 15 4.14 -3.01 12.19
C VAL A 15 4.10 -4.03 11.06
N GLY A 16 3.37 -5.15 11.23
CA GLY A 16 3.16 -6.14 10.19
C GLY A 16 2.52 -5.56 8.93
N LEU A 17 1.47 -4.74 9.08
CA LEU A 17 0.82 -4.05 7.97
C LEU A 17 1.77 -3.08 7.25
N ALA A 18 2.54 -2.29 8.00
CA ALA A 18 3.54 -1.39 7.42
C ALA A 18 4.65 -2.16 6.68
N MET A 19 5.12 -3.28 7.23
CA MET A 19 6.12 -4.13 6.60
C MET A 19 5.60 -4.80 5.32
N ALA A 20 4.33 -5.22 5.29
CA ALA A 20 3.69 -5.73 4.08
C ALA A 20 3.60 -4.66 2.99
N GLY A 21 3.24 -3.42 3.36
CA GLY A 21 3.27 -2.28 2.46
C GLY A 21 4.68 -1.96 1.94
N ALA A 22 5.70 -2.02 2.79
CA ALA A 22 7.09 -1.83 2.39
C ALA A 22 7.55 -2.89 1.39
N ALA A 23 7.22 -4.17 1.63
CA ALA A 23 7.55 -5.27 0.71
C ALA A 23 6.84 -5.10 -0.64
N CYS A 24 5.56 -4.70 -0.62
CA CYS A 24 4.80 -4.35 -1.81
C CYS A 24 5.51 -3.27 -2.63
N GLY A 25 5.90 -2.16 -2.00
CA GLY A 25 6.66 -1.10 -2.65
C GLY A 25 8.03 -1.54 -3.15
N LEU A 26 8.73 -2.41 -2.43
CA LEU A 26 10.02 -2.97 -2.84
C LEU A 26 9.92 -3.75 -4.15
N PHE A 27 8.93 -4.65 -4.29
CA PHE A 27 8.79 -5.46 -5.50
C PHE A 27 8.41 -4.62 -6.72
N VAL A 28 7.48 -3.67 -6.55
CA VAL A 28 7.14 -2.73 -7.62
C VAL A 28 8.35 -1.88 -7.99
N GLY A 29 9.04 -1.33 -6.99
CA GLY A 29 10.25 -0.55 -7.22
C GLY A 29 11.36 -1.35 -7.92
N ALA A 30 11.55 -2.61 -7.55
CA ALA A 30 12.56 -3.47 -8.17
C ALA A 30 12.25 -3.74 -9.66
N TYR A 31 10.99 -4.05 -9.98
CA TYR A 31 10.56 -4.27 -11.35
C TYR A 31 10.60 -2.99 -12.21
N VAL A 32 10.11 -1.86 -11.66
CA VAL A 32 10.11 -0.58 -12.37
C VAL A 32 11.54 -0.06 -12.55
N GLY A 33 12.36 -0.17 -11.51
CA GLY A 33 13.76 0.23 -11.52
C GLY A 33 14.58 -0.57 -12.50
N SER A 34 14.34 -1.88 -12.65
CA SER A 34 15.05 -2.70 -13.63
C SER A 34 14.68 -2.37 -15.08
N ALA A 35 13.48 -1.86 -15.32
CA ALA A 35 12.98 -1.52 -16.65
C ALA A 35 13.27 -0.06 -17.07
N ILE A 36 13.43 0.87 -16.13
CA ILE A 36 13.59 2.31 -16.42
C ILE A 36 14.91 2.83 -15.84
N ALA A 37 15.89 3.09 -16.71
CA ALA A 37 17.27 3.42 -16.31
C ALA A 37 17.41 4.54 -15.24
N PRO A 38 16.67 5.67 -15.31
CA PRO A 38 16.71 6.70 -14.25
C PRO A 38 16.25 6.23 -12.85
N LEU A 39 15.44 5.17 -12.78
CA LEU A 39 14.80 4.68 -11.55
C LEU A 39 15.60 3.54 -10.89
N THR A 40 16.78 3.18 -11.42
CA THR A 40 17.66 2.11 -10.89
C THR A 40 18.34 2.43 -9.54
N THR A 41 17.93 3.50 -8.85
CA THR A 41 18.64 3.99 -7.65
C THR A 41 18.14 3.33 -6.37
N GLN A 42 19.06 3.16 -5.39
CA GLN A 42 18.68 2.73 -4.04
C GLN A 42 17.70 3.71 -3.38
N GLY A 43 17.86 5.01 -3.64
CA GLY A 43 16.96 6.05 -3.14
C GLY A 43 15.53 5.86 -3.64
N PHE A 44 15.35 5.49 -4.91
CA PHE A 44 14.03 5.15 -5.45
C PHE A 44 13.40 3.94 -4.75
N LEU A 45 14.16 2.86 -4.57
CA LEU A 45 13.66 1.66 -3.87
C LEU A 45 13.25 1.97 -2.43
N LEU A 46 14.08 2.72 -1.70
CA LEU A 46 13.76 3.16 -0.34
C LEU A 46 12.51 4.04 -0.31
N ALA A 47 12.36 4.96 -1.26
CA ALA A 47 11.16 5.80 -1.36
C ALA A 47 9.91 4.95 -1.60
N MET A 48 9.97 3.96 -2.51
CA MET A 48 8.86 3.05 -2.78
C MET A 48 8.47 2.23 -1.53
N MET A 49 9.46 1.72 -0.79
CA MET A 49 9.24 1.02 0.47
C MET A 49 8.56 1.91 1.51
N VAL A 50 9.06 3.14 1.71
CA VAL A 50 8.51 4.08 2.68
C VAL A 50 7.08 4.47 2.30
N LEU A 51 6.83 4.78 1.03
CA LEU A 51 5.49 5.11 0.52
C LEU A 51 4.52 3.95 0.73
N GLY A 52 4.92 2.72 0.40
CA GLY A 52 4.10 1.53 0.62
C GLY A 52 3.81 1.29 2.11
N ALA A 53 4.81 1.45 2.98
CA ALA A 53 4.65 1.32 4.42
C ALA A 53 3.65 2.35 4.97
N VAL A 54 3.78 3.61 4.56
CA VAL A 54 2.88 4.69 4.97
C VAL A 54 1.47 4.45 4.43
N GLY A 55 1.32 4.05 3.18
CA GLY A 55 0.01 3.75 2.57
C GLY A 55 -0.72 2.64 3.31
N PHE A 56 -0.10 1.48 3.50
CA PHE A 56 -0.74 0.34 4.15
C PHE A 56 -1.00 0.60 5.62
N TYR A 57 -0.08 1.29 6.31
CA TYR A 57 -0.30 1.70 7.69
C TYR A 57 -1.47 2.67 7.82
N LEU A 58 -1.56 3.70 6.97
CA LEU A 58 -2.62 4.69 7.08
C LEU A 58 -3.98 4.17 6.58
N GLY A 59 -3.99 3.42 5.49
CA GLY A 59 -5.20 2.94 4.84
C GLY A 59 -5.82 1.73 5.54
N ILE A 60 -5.02 0.76 5.98
CA ILE A 60 -5.56 -0.48 6.58
C ILE A 60 -5.82 -0.30 8.07
N ASP A 61 -4.96 0.42 8.81
CA ASP A 61 -5.22 0.81 10.21
C ASP A 61 -6.09 2.08 10.29
N THR A 62 -7.08 2.22 9.41
CA THR A 62 -8.13 3.24 9.55
C THR A 62 -9.04 2.89 10.73
N PRO A 63 -9.31 3.82 11.66
CA PRO A 63 -10.26 3.57 12.75
C PRO A 63 -11.65 3.27 12.17
N GLN A 64 -12.14 2.05 12.36
CA GLN A 64 -13.50 1.67 11.97
C GLN A 64 -14.52 2.34 12.91
N LEU A 65 -15.51 3.01 12.33
CA LEU A 65 -16.67 3.51 13.08
C LEU A 65 -17.76 2.43 13.13
N PRO A 66 -18.56 2.36 14.21
CA PRO A 66 -19.76 1.54 14.23
C PRO A 66 -20.65 1.91 13.04
N PHE A 67 -21.21 0.89 12.37
CA PHE A 67 -22.16 1.07 11.26
C PHE A 67 -23.44 1.73 11.78
N ASP A 68 -23.49 3.06 11.78
CA ASP A 68 -24.74 3.83 11.89
C ASP A 68 -25.17 4.23 10.48
N ASP A 69 -26.34 3.75 10.06
CA ASP A 69 -26.96 3.90 8.72
C ASP A 69 -27.17 5.35 8.24
N ALA A 70 -26.77 6.36 9.02
CA ALA A 70 -27.03 7.78 8.75
C ALA A 70 -25.89 8.52 8.00
N HIS A 71 -24.74 7.89 7.72
CA HIS A 71 -23.57 8.58 7.15
C HIS A 71 -23.00 7.88 5.89
N SER A 72 -23.62 8.12 4.73
CA SER A 72 -23.16 7.67 3.40
C SER A 72 -21.78 8.21 2.98
N GLN A 73 -21.20 9.17 3.70
CA GLN A 73 -19.83 9.66 3.48
C GLN A 73 -18.74 8.80 4.15
N ILE A 74 -19.10 7.78 4.92
CA ILE A 74 -18.14 6.90 5.61
C ILE A 74 -17.72 5.73 4.70
N ASP A 75 -18.64 5.25 3.86
CA ASP A 75 -18.40 4.15 2.91
C ASP A 75 -17.35 4.51 1.83
N ALA A 76 -17.30 5.77 1.43
CA ALA A 76 -16.35 6.22 0.41
C ALA A 76 -14.87 6.11 0.85
N ALA A 77 -14.55 6.29 2.14
CA ALA A 77 -13.18 6.18 2.64
C ALA A 77 -12.74 4.72 2.76
N GLU A 78 -13.64 3.85 3.22
CA GLU A 78 -13.40 2.41 3.31
C GLU A 78 -13.28 1.77 1.92
N PHE A 79 -14.16 2.15 0.99
CA PHE A 79 -14.06 1.75 -0.41
C PHE A 79 -12.73 2.21 -1.03
N LEU A 80 -12.35 3.47 -0.81
CA LEU A 80 -11.10 4.03 -1.35
C LEU A 80 -9.87 3.31 -0.78
N SER A 81 -9.87 2.99 0.52
CA SER A 81 -8.78 2.22 1.13
C SER A 81 -8.70 0.79 0.61
N SER A 82 -9.86 0.12 0.48
CA SER A 82 -9.95 -1.25 -0.02
C SER A 82 -9.53 -1.35 -1.48
N ALA A 83 -10.03 -0.44 -2.33
CA ALA A 83 -9.61 -0.31 -3.72
C ALA A 83 -8.11 -0.02 -3.81
N GLY A 84 -7.61 0.92 -2.99
CA GLY A 84 -6.19 1.27 -2.96
C GLY A 84 -5.30 0.07 -2.61
N THR A 85 -5.72 -0.72 -1.62
CA THR A 85 -5.04 -1.97 -1.23
C THR A 85 -5.04 -2.99 -2.36
N LEU A 86 -6.18 -3.17 -3.05
CA LEU A 86 -6.27 -4.06 -4.20
C LEU A 86 -5.31 -3.63 -5.31
N PHE A 87 -5.34 -2.36 -5.73
CA PHE A 87 -4.46 -1.87 -6.79
C PHE A 87 -2.97 -1.99 -6.43
N ALA A 88 -2.60 -1.62 -5.20
CA ALA A 88 -1.20 -1.72 -4.75
C ALA A 88 -0.73 -3.19 -4.68
N THR A 89 -1.55 -4.09 -4.12
CA THR A 89 -1.18 -5.51 -4.03
C THR A 89 -1.20 -6.23 -5.36
N LEU A 90 -2.12 -5.92 -6.28
CA LEU A 90 -2.15 -6.49 -7.63
C LEU A 90 -0.92 -6.11 -8.44
N THR A 91 -0.51 -4.84 -8.37
CA THR A 91 0.68 -4.34 -9.06
C THR A 91 1.96 -4.93 -8.45
N ALA A 92 2.03 -5.12 -7.14
CA ALA A 92 3.12 -5.84 -6.49
C ALA A 92 3.16 -7.33 -6.86
N LEU A 93 2.00 -8.01 -6.90
CA LEU A 93 1.91 -9.40 -7.34
C LEU A 93 2.40 -9.56 -8.78
N ALA A 94 1.96 -8.68 -9.68
CA ALA A 94 2.43 -8.65 -11.06
C ALA A 94 3.95 -8.44 -11.12
N SER A 95 4.48 -7.52 -10.31
CA SER A 95 5.92 -7.25 -10.24
C SER A 95 6.72 -8.47 -9.76
N VAL A 96 6.26 -9.12 -8.68
CA VAL A 96 6.86 -10.37 -8.17
C VAL A 96 6.82 -11.46 -9.24
N ALA A 97 5.70 -11.64 -9.92
CA ALA A 97 5.56 -12.63 -10.97
C ALA A 97 6.53 -12.38 -12.12
N VAL A 98 6.68 -11.13 -12.57
CA VAL A 98 7.65 -10.76 -13.61
C VAL A 98 9.09 -11.07 -13.15
N ILE A 99 9.45 -10.69 -11.92
CA ILE A 99 10.79 -10.91 -11.38
C ILE A 99 11.10 -12.42 -11.24
N VAL A 100 10.19 -13.18 -10.63
CA VAL A 100 10.38 -14.61 -10.32
C VAL A 100 10.34 -15.47 -11.57
N LEU A 101 9.41 -15.19 -12.49
CA LEU A 101 9.28 -15.91 -13.76
C LEU A 101 10.23 -15.39 -14.84
N ARG A 102 11.04 -14.35 -14.54
CA ARG A 102 11.98 -13.72 -15.47
C ARG A 102 11.33 -13.31 -16.79
N LEU A 103 10.17 -12.67 -16.69
CA LEU A 103 9.45 -12.17 -17.86
C LEU A 103 10.09 -10.85 -18.35
N ASP A 104 10.11 -10.64 -19.65
CA ASP A 104 10.48 -9.36 -20.28
C ASP A 104 9.23 -8.68 -20.88
N PRO A 105 8.34 -8.13 -20.05
CA PRO A 105 7.14 -7.45 -20.53
C PRO A 105 7.48 -6.14 -21.24
N HIS A 106 6.58 -5.72 -22.14
CA HIS A 106 6.70 -4.45 -22.83
C HIS A 106 6.71 -3.27 -21.84
N MET A 107 7.45 -2.21 -22.16
CA MET A 107 7.61 -1.00 -21.32
C MET A 107 6.28 -0.38 -20.88
N ALA A 108 5.24 -0.48 -21.72
CA ALA A 108 3.88 -0.02 -21.39
C ALA A 108 3.33 -0.68 -20.11
N TRP A 109 3.66 -1.96 -19.89
CA TRP A 109 3.23 -2.71 -18.71
C TRP A 109 3.95 -2.24 -17.44
N THR A 110 5.24 -1.90 -17.55
CA THR A 110 6.00 -1.27 -16.46
C THR A 110 5.35 0.03 -16.00
N TRP A 111 4.97 0.90 -16.95
CA TRP A 111 4.29 2.15 -16.63
C TRP A 111 2.91 1.92 -16.03
N LEU A 112 2.14 0.96 -16.54
CA LEU A 112 0.83 0.60 -15.98
C LEU A 112 0.96 0.12 -14.53
N VAL A 113 1.94 -0.73 -14.25
CA VAL A 113 2.23 -1.23 -12.90
C VAL A 113 2.63 -0.09 -11.97
N LEU A 114 3.53 0.81 -12.41
CA LEU A 114 3.94 1.96 -11.62
C LEU A 114 2.75 2.89 -11.30
N LEU A 115 1.97 3.26 -12.32
CA LEU A 115 0.82 4.16 -12.16
C LEU A 115 -0.27 3.53 -11.31
N GLY A 116 -0.57 2.25 -11.52
CA GLY A 116 -1.54 1.51 -10.72
C GLY A 116 -1.13 1.42 -9.25
N TRP A 117 0.16 1.21 -8.99
CA TRP A 117 0.68 1.18 -7.63
C TRP A 117 0.63 2.55 -6.96
N ILE A 118 1.08 3.61 -7.65
CA ILE A 118 1.01 4.99 -7.14
C ILE A 118 -0.44 5.39 -6.85
N ALA A 119 -1.36 5.08 -7.75
CA ALA A 119 -2.78 5.33 -7.55
C ALA A 119 -3.29 4.57 -6.32
N GLY A 120 -2.95 3.29 -6.18
CA GLY A 120 -3.37 2.48 -5.03
C GLY A 120 -2.87 3.02 -3.69
N VAL A 121 -1.59 3.36 -3.59
CA VAL A 121 -1.00 3.94 -2.37
C VAL A 121 -1.58 5.33 -2.08
N ALA A 122 -1.78 6.17 -3.10
CA ALA A 122 -2.39 7.48 -2.92
C ALA A 122 -3.82 7.38 -2.36
N MET A 123 -4.62 6.43 -2.87
CA MET A 123 -5.96 6.14 -2.36
C MET A 123 -5.92 5.76 -0.87
N GLN A 124 -5.00 4.86 -0.48
CA GLN A 124 -4.84 4.47 0.92
C GLN A 124 -4.44 5.63 1.83
N ILE A 125 -3.49 6.47 1.41
CA ILE A 125 -3.04 7.63 2.19
C ILE A 125 -4.18 8.64 2.36
N VAL A 126 -4.91 8.94 1.28
CA VAL A 126 -6.03 9.89 1.31
C VAL A 126 -7.18 9.36 2.18
N ALA A 127 -7.54 8.08 2.04
CA ALA A 127 -8.55 7.44 2.87
C ALA A 127 -8.15 7.47 4.36
N GLY A 128 -6.90 7.09 4.65
CA GLY A 128 -6.33 7.09 6.00
C GLY A 128 -6.31 8.47 6.64
N ALA A 129 -5.90 9.49 5.90
CA ALA A 129 -5.87 10.87 6.36
C ALA A 129 -7.29 11.39 6.64
N LYS A 130 -8.23 11.18 5.70
CA LYS A 130 -9.63 11.62 5.87
C LYS A 130 -10.31 10.95 7.06
N ALA A 131 -10.07 9.66 7.28
CA ALA A 131 -10.63 8.95 8.43
C ALA A 131 -10.10 9.48 9.78
N ARG A 132 -8.83 9.92 9.83
CA ARG A 132 -8.21 10.44 11.06
C ARG A 132 -8.56 11.91 11.35
N MET A 133 -8.78 12.74 10.34
CA MET A 133 -9.21 14.14 10.52
C MET A 133 -10.67 14.27 11.02
N ARG A 134 -11.44 13.19 10.99
CA ARG A 134 -12.83 13.13 11.48
C ARG A 134 -12.94 12.73 12.96
N LYS A 135 -11.82 12.39 13.62
CA LYS A 135 -11.73 12.16 15.07
C LYS A 135 -11.40 13.46 15.79
#